data_AF-A0A679JBV1-F1
#
_entry.id   AF-A0A679JBV1-F1
#
_cell.length_a   1.000
_cell.length_b   1.000
_cell.length_c   1.000
_cell.angle_alpha   90.00
_cell.angle_beta   90.00
_cell.angle_gamma   90.00
#
_symmetry.space_group_name_H-M   'P 1'
#
loop_
_entity.id
_entity.type
_entity.pdbx_description
1 polymer ?
#
loop_
_entity_poly.entity_id
_entity_poly.type
_entity_poly.pdbx_seq_one_letter_code
_entity_poly.pdbx_strand_id
1 'polypeptide(L)'
;MFDAYERLLGFVASEIKKDNAEAKVFSTNRLVQAAGAVSPATLAYVLSKLVQEGWLEQFLRVETLSGRGIEDFSSLADVPEEVYDWPETHENIRVTPNNLRVYYKLQNPAH
;
A
#
# COMPACT_ATOMS: atom_id res chain seq x y z
N MET A 1 -12.47 -8.55 16.12
CA MET A 1 -12.46 -8.41 14.65
C MET A 1 -13.16 -7.10 14.23
N PHE A 2 -14.38 -6.85 14.70
CA PHE A 2 -15.14 -5.61 14.45
C PHE A 2 -14.33 -4.33 14.78
N ASP A 3 -13.66 -4.28 15.94
CA ASP A 3 -12.90 -3.09 16.35
C ASP A 3 -11.74 -2.71 15.41
N ALA A 4 -11.11 -3.68 14.75
CA ALA A 4 -9.97 -3.43 13.86
C ALA A 4 -10.45 -2.84 12.52
N TYR A 5 -11.56 -3.38 12.01
CA TYR A 5 -12.21 -2.88 10.81
C TYR A 5 -12.74 -1.47 11.02
N GLU A 6 -13.49 -1.21 12.09
CA GLU A 6 -14.03 0.13 12.36
C GLU A 6 -12.93 1.18 12.57
N ARG A 7 -11.84 0.83 13.25
CA ARG A 7 -10.69 1.72 13.41
C ARG A 7 -10.03 2.04 12.07
N LEU A 8 -9.75 1.04 11.24
CA LEU A 8 -9.14 1.26 9.94
C LEU A 8 -10.06 2.00 8.97
N LEU A 9 -11.35 1.65 8.93
CA LEU A 9 -12.35 2.35 8.12
C LEU A 9 -12.48 3.81 8.57
N GLY A 10 -12.56 4.06 9.88
CA GLY A 10 -12.60 5.41 10.44
C GLY A 10 -11.34 6.21 10.09
N PHE A 11 -10.16 5.59 10.18
CA PHE A 11 -8.90 6.19 9.74
C PHE A 11 -8.94 6.54 8.25
N VAL A 12 -9.26 5.58 7.38
CA VAL A 12 -9.32 5.77 5.92
C VAL A 12 -10.33 6.84 5.54
N ALA A 13 -11.56 6.79 6.07
CA ALA A 13 -12.58 7.80 5.81
C ALA A 13 -12.17 9.20 6.30
N SER A 14 -11.44 9.30 7.42
CA SER A 14 -10.90 10.58 7.90
C SER A 14 -9.80 11.13 6.99
N GLU A 15 -9.01 10.26 6.37
CA GLU A 15 -7.96 10.64 5.44
C GLU A 15 -8.54 11.07 4.08
N ILE A 16 -9.67 10.50 3.66
CA ILE A 16 -10.42 10.88 2.45
C ILE A 16 -11.02 12.29 2.57
N LYS A 17 -11.53 12.66 3.76
CA LYS A 17 -12.11 13.99 4.00
C LYS A 17 -11.08 15.13 3.98
N LYS A 18 -9.79 14.82 3.98
CA LYS A 18 -8.73 15.83 3.85
C LYS A 18 -8.55 16.11 2.36
N ASP A 19 -8.50 17.39 1.98
CA ASP A 19 -8.47 17.96 0.60
C ASP A 19 -7.35 17.46 -0.35
N ASN A 20 -6.64 16.38 0.00
CA ASN A 20 -5.53 15.79 -0.75
C ASN A 20 -5.58 14.24 -0.74
N ALA A 21 -6.78 13.67 -0.64
CA ALA A 21 -6.98 12.23 -0.42
C ALA A 21 -6.51 11.35 -1.58
N GLU A 22 -6.78 11.75 -2.83
CA GLU A 22 -6.60 10.90 -4.03
C GLU A 22 -5.15 10.51 -4.31
N ALA A 23 -4.17 11.14 -3.65
CA ALA A 23 -2.75 10.84 -3.78
C ALA A 23 -2.13 10.16 -2.55
N LYS A 24 -2.90 9.89 -1.49
CA LYS A 24 -2.31 9.32 -0.26
C LYS A 24 -2.01 7.84 -0.41
N VAL A 25 -0.74 7.52 -0.20
CA VAL A 25 -0.19 6.18 -0.20
C VAL A 25 0.21 5.82 1.24
N PHE A 26 -0.18 4.63 1.68
CA PHE A 26 0.14 4.08 2.98
C PHE A 26 0.94 2.79 2.84
N SER A 27 2.02 2.68 3.61
CA SER A 27 2.71 1.41 3.80
C SER A 27 1.89 0.50 4.72
N THR A 28 2.12 -0.80 4.63
CA THR A 28 1.53 -1.78 5.55
C THR A 28 1.79 -1.41 7.02
N ASN A 29 3.00 -0.95 7.35
CA ASN A 29 3.36 -0.53 8.71
C ASN A 29 2.51 0.64 9.24
N ARG A 30 2.17 1.61 8.37
CA ARG A 30 1.31 2.72 8.76
C ARG A 30 -0.11 2.25 9.09
N LEU A 31 -0.62 1.29 8.33
CA LEU A 31 -1.94 0.70 8.57
C LEU A 31 -1.96 -0.19 9.81
N VAL A 32 -0.89 -0.92 10.11
CA VAL A 32 -0.72 -1.63 11.39
C VAL A 32 -0.86 -0.66 12.57
N GLN A 33 -0.17 0.48 12.52
CA GLN A 33 -0.25 1.49 13.58
C GLN A 33 -1.66 2.06 13.75
N ALA A 34 -2.38 2.28 12.65
CA ALA A 34 -3.76 2.77 12.68
C ALA A 34 -4.76 1.73 13.21
N ALA A 35 -4.56 0.44 12.87
CA ALA A 35 -5.39 -0.65 13.35
C ALA A 35 -5.22 -0.93 14.86
N GLY A 36 -4.05 -0.56 15.40
CA GLY A 36 -3.65 -0.89 16.77
C GLY A 36 -3.13 -2.32 16.91
N ALA A 37 -3.03 -2.82 18.14
CA ALA A 37 -2.54 -4.16 18.42
C ALA A 37 -3.53 -5.24 17.93
N VAL A 38 -3.28 -5.78 16.74
CA VAL A 38 -4.07 -6.85 16.13
C VAL A 38 -3.14 -7.93 15.57
N SER A 39 -3.65 -9.15 15.40
CA SER A 39 -2.87 -10.21 14.75
C SER A 39 -2.64 -9.88 13.27
N PRO A 40 -1.51 -10.33 12.68
CA PRO A 40 -1.25 -10.16 11.24
C PRO A 40 -2.38 -10.73 10.36
N ALA A 41 -2.94 -11.87 10.73
CA ALA A 41 -4.04 -12.49 9.99
C ALA A 41 -5.32 -11.64 10.03
N THR A 42 -5.64 -11.06 11.19
CA THR A 42 -6.78 -10.14 11.31
C THR A 42 -6.57 -8.87 10.49
N LEU A 43 -5.36 -8.31 10.50
CA LEU A 43 -5.04 -7.14 9.69
C LEU A 43 -5.17 -7.44 8.20
N ALA A 44 -4.56 -8.53 7.72
CA ALA A 44 -4.64 -8.93 6.32
C ALA A 44 -6.09 -9.11 5.85
N TYR A 45 -6.92 -9.75 6.68
CA TYR A 45 -8.36 -9.88 6.41
C TYR A 45 -9.05 -8.52 6.29
N VAL A 46 -8.83 -7.61 7.25
CA VAL A 46 -9.44 -6.27 7.23
C VAL A 46 -8.99 -5.46 6.02
N LEU A 47 -7.70 -5.47 5.70
CA LEU A 47 -7.17 -4.78 4.53
C LEU A 47 -7.76 -5.33 3.23
N SER A 48 -7.85 -6.65 3.10
CA SER A 48 -8.48 -7.29 1.92
C SER A 48 -9.94 -6.86 1.76
N LYS A 49 -10.68 -6.74 2.87
CA LYS A 49 -12.07 -6.29 2.87
C LYS A 49 -12.18 -4.82 2.43
N LEU A 50 -11.33 -3.94 2.94
CA LEU A 50 -11.31 -2.53 2.53
C LEU A 50 -10.93 -2.34 1.06
N VAL A 51 -10.06 -3.20 0.53
CA VAL A 51 -9.74 -3.22 -0.91
C VAL A 51 -10.95 -3.68 -1.74
N GLN A 52 -11.61 -4.77 -1.33
CA GLN A 52 -12.81 -5.27 -2.02
C GLN A 52 -13.98 -4.26 -2.01
N GLU A 53 -14.09 -3.48 -0.94
CA GLU A 53 -15.11 -2.43 -0.80
C GLU A 53 -14.73 -1.12 -1.51
N GLY A 54 -13.55 -1.04 -2.15
CA GLY A 54 -13.12 0.14 -2.92
C GLY A 54 -12.66 1.32 -2.07
N TRP A 55 -12.35 1.11 -0.78
CA TRP A 55 -11.75 2.14 0.07
C TRP A 55 -10.24 2.27 -0.14
N LEU A 56 -9.60 1.18 -0.56
CA LEU A 56 -8.18 1.09 -0.81
C LEU A 56 -7.90 0.38 -2.13
N GLU A 57 -6.84 0.80 -2.80
CA GLU A 57 -6.23 0.04 -3.89
C GLU A 57 -4.90 -0.51 -3.39
N GLN A 58 -4.71 -1.83 -3.50
CA GLN A 58 -3.43 -2.46 -3.17
C GLN A 58 -2.54 -2.52 -4.40
N PHE A 59 -1.27 -2.18 -4.24
CA PHE A 59 -0.26 -2.31 -5.28
C PHE A 59 1.10 -2.70 -4.68
N LEU A 60 2.00 -3.16 -5.53
CA LEU A 60 3.39 -3.47 -5.21
C LEU A 60 4.28 -2.32 -5.67
N ARG A 61 5.27 -1.96 -4.87
CA ARG A 61 6.29 -0.97 -5.23
C ARG A 61 7.66 -1.61 -5.14
N VAL A 62 8.45 -1.44 -6.19
CA VAL A 62 9.89 -1.72 -6.16
C VAL A 62 10.60 -0.48 -5.64
N GLU A 63 11.45 -0.66 -4.64
CA GLU A 63 12.19 0.42 -3.98
C GLU A 63 13.70 0.28 -4.16
N THR A 64 14.44 1.36 -3.99
CA THR A 64 15.87 1.31 -3.76
C THR A 64 16.17 0.78 -2.35
N LEU A 65 17.45 0.46 -2.06
CA LEU A 65 17.88 0.13 -0.70
C LEU A 65 17.66 1.27 0.30
N SER A 66 17.60 2.52 -0.18
CA SER A 66 17.29 3.70 0.62
C SER A 66 15.77 3.92 0.84
N GLY A 67 14.91 3.08 0.26
CA GLY A 67 13.46 3.14 0.42
C GLY A 67 12.76 4.12 -0.54
N ARG A 68 13.45 4.63 -1.57
CA ARG A 68 12.82 5.43 -2.62
C ARG A 68 12.05 4.51 -3.57
N GLY A 69 10.83 4.88 -3.93
CA GLY A 69 10.06 4.18 -4.97
C GLY A 69 10.69 4.34 -6.36
N ILE A 70 10.76 3.23 -7.09
CA ILE A 70 11.22 3.18 -8.48
C ILE A 70 10.00 3.04 -9.39
N GLU A 71 9.21 1.99 -9.19
CA GLU A 71 8.03 1.70 -10.02
C GLU A 71 6.95 0.95 -9.23
N ASP A 72 5.69 1.12 -9.66
CA ASP A 72 4.49 0.57 -9.05
C ASP A 72 3.82 -0.46 -9.98
N PHE A 73 3.35 -1.57 -9.41
CA PHE A 73 2.75 -2.69 -10.12
C PHE A 73 1.44 -3.11 -9.47
N SER A 74 0.42 -3.40 -10.27
CA SER A 74 -0.89 -3.85 -9.77
C SER A 74 -0.87 -5.22 -9.12
N SER A 75 0.00 -6.12 -9.58
CA SER A 75 0.07 -7.49 -9.09
C SER A 75 1.47 -8.06 -9.19
N LEU A 76 1.72 -9.17 -8.48
CA LEU A 76 3.02 -9.85 -8.52
C LEU A 76 3.36 -10.39 -9.92
N ALA A 77 2.34 -10.71 -10.73
CA ALA A 77 2.54 -11.20 -12.10
C ALA A 77 3.04 -10.11 -13.06
N ASP A 78 2.80 -8.84 -12.71
CA ASP A 78 3.23 -7.68 -13.49
C ASP A 78 4.66 -7.25 -13.14
N VAL A 79 5.24 -7.78 -12.06
CA VAL A 79 6.57 -7.40 -11.57
C VAL A 79 7.64 -8.11 -12.40
N PRO A 80 8.49 -7.37 -13.14
CA PRO A 80 9.58 -7.96 -13.90
C PRO A 80 10.72 -8.42 -12.97
N GLU A 81 11.66 -9.21 -13.50
CA GLU A 81 12.87 -9.58 -12.76
C GLU A 81 13.81 -8.39 -12.51
N GLU A 82 13.73 -7.35 -13.35
CA GLU A 82 14.54 -6.14 -13.27
C GLU A 82 13.69 -4.90 -13.58
N VAL A 83 13.95 -3.81 -12.86
CA VAL A 83 13.32 -2.50 -13.08
C VAL A 83 14.42 -1.47 -13.34
N TYR A 84 14.21 -0.60 -14.33
CA TYR A 84 15.18 0.45 -14.66
C TYR A 84 15.01 1.68 -13.76
N ASP A 85 16.06 2.05 -13.04
CA ASP A 85 16.06 3.20 -12.14
C ASP A 85 16.56 4.47 -12.84
N TRP A 86 15.71 5.02 -13.72
CA TRP A 86 16.00 6.24 -14.48
C TRP A 86 16.39 7.45 -13.60
N PRO A 87 15.76 7.72 -12.43
CA PRO A 87 16.00 8.96 -11.69
C PRO A 87 17.40 9.13 -11.06
N GLU A 88 18.16 8.06 -10.83
CA GLU A 88 19.37 8.13 -9.99
C GLU A 88 20.52 7.32 -10.55
N THR A 89 20.39 6.00 -10.58
CA THR A 89 21.51 5.11 -10.94
C THR A 89 21.66 4.93 -12.44
N HIS A 90 20.58 5.08 -13.22
CA HIS A 90 20.54 4.73 -14.64
C HIS A 90 20.90 3.26 -14.89
N GLU A 91 20.63 2.39 -13.92
CA GLU A 91 20.93 0.97 -13.94
C GLU A 91 19.64 0.13 -13.84
N ASN A 92 19.73 -1.12 -14.30
CA ASN A 92 18.70 -2.14 -14.04
C ASN A 92 18.89 -2.68 -12.63
N ILE A 93 17.87 -2.53 -11.80
CA ILE A 93 17.84 -3.06 -10.43
C ILE A 93 17.08 -4.37 -10.46
N ARG A 94 17.74 -5.44 -10.02
CA ARG A 94 17.10 -6.74 -9.84
C ARG A 94 16.03 -6.66 -8.75
N VAL A 95 14.83 -7.14 -9.08
CA VAL A 95 13.74 -7.26 -8.12
C VAL A 95 13.96 -8.49 -7.24
N THR A 96 13.85 -8.29 -5.94
CA THR A 96 13.99 -9.31 -4.91
C THR A 96 12.94 -9.07 -3.81
N PRO A 97 12.66 -10.06 -2.95
CA PRO A 97 11.79 -9.83 -1.81
C PRO A 97 12.25 -8.68 -0.89
N ASN A 98 13.56 -8.36 -0.89
CA ASN A 98 14.11 -7.32 -0.03
C ASN A 98 13.78 -5.91 -0.49
N ASN A 99 13.48 -5.69 -1.77
CA ASN A 99 13.17 -4.37 -2.34
C ASN A 99 11.76 -4.27 -2.93
N LEU A 100 10.91 -5.28 -2.72
CA LEU A 100 9.49 -5.26 -3.08
C LEU A 100 8.62 -5.03 -1.84
N ARG A 101 7.69 -4.09 -1.90
CA ARG A 101 6.81 -3.72 -0.78
C ARG A 101 5.35 -3.59 -1.21
N VAL A 102 4.45 -3.93 -0.30
CA VAL A 102 3.00 -3.73 -0.49
C VAL A 102 2.60 -2.37 0.04
N TYR A 103 1.91 -1.61 -0.80
CA TYR A 103 1.34 -0.31 -0.50
C TYR A 103 -0.15 -0.27 -0.78
N TYR A 104 -0.81 0.71 -0.17
CA TYR A 104 -2.24 0.95 -0.32
C TYR A 104 -2.49 2.40 -0.65
N LYS A 105 -3.20 2.67 -1.74
CA LYS A 105 -3.64 4.01 -2.13
C LYS A 105 -5.08 4.21 -1.68
N LEU A 106 -5.41 5.41 -1.22
CA LEU A 106 -6.80 5.77 -0.96
C LEU A 106 -7.62 5.75 -2.25
N GLN A 107 -8.81 5.17 -2.14
CA GLN A 107 -9.83 5.21 -3.17
C GLN A 107 -11.09 5.86 -2.58
N ASN A 108 -11.79 6.64 -3.39
CA ASN A 108 -13.08 7.19 -2.99
C ASN A 108 -14.18 6.33 -3.61
N PRO A 109 -14.86 5.45 -2.83
CA PRO A 109 -15.87 4.56 -3.38
C PRO A 109 -17.12 5.28 -3.91
N ALA A 110 -17.23 6.60 -3.72
CA ALA A 110 -18.35 7.42 -4.18
C ALA A 110 -18.12 8.08 -5.57
N HIS A 111 -17.01 7.78 -6.26
CA HIS A 111 -16.72 8.23 -7.62
C HIS A 111 -16.45 7.06 -8.56
#